data_AF-Q01NT4-F1
#
_entry.id   AF-Q01NT4-F1
#
_cell.length_a   1.000
_cell.length_b   1.000
_cell.length_c   1.000
_cell.angle_alpha   90.00
_cell.angle_beta   90.00
_cell.angle_gamma   90.00
#
_symmetry.space_group_name_H-M   'P 1'
#
loop_
_entity.id
_entity.type
_entity.pdbx_description
1 polymer ?
#
loop_
_entity_poly.entity_id
_entity_poly.type
_entity_poly.pdbx_seq_one_letter_code
_entity_poly.pdbx_strand_id
1 'polypeptide(L)'
;MKLFFAIVVSAAALMAAPQDKKADQKPAPVKAADGSKPMAIPAGATRSEDGDFHYIDPQGKKWIYRQTPFGVARLEEKSEAQTNALAAEKAAGIKATEEGDKVRFERQGPFGVWKWEKKMSELDATETAALQKTRAENMTSKQE
;
A
#
# COMPACT_ATOMS: atom_id res chain seq x y z
N MET A 1 -31.22 -3.44 -9.99
CA MET A 1 -32.51 -2.87 -9.53
C MET A 1 -32.21 -1.58 -8.78
N LYS A 2 -32.79 -0.47 -9.22
CA LYS A 2 -32.79 0.82 -8.51
C LYS A 2 -33.93 0.78 -7.50
N LEU A 3 -33.66 1.12 -6.24
CA LEU A 3 -34.70 1.49 -5.27
C LEU A 3 -34.25 2.80 -4.60
N PHE A 4 -34.94 3.87 -5.02
CA PHE A 4 -35.01 5.17 -4.37
C PHE A 4 -35.96 5.10 -3.16
N PHE A 5 -36.03 6.22 -2.41
CA PHE A 5 -36.86 6.57 -1.24
C PHE A 5 -36.14 6.39 0.10
N ALA A 6 -36.12 7.34 1.04
CA ALA A 6 -36.85 8.61 1.15
C ALA A 6 -36.08 9.60 2.02
N ILE A 7 -36.23 10.88 1.68
CA ILE A 7 -35.91 12.02 2.53
C ILE A 7 -36.92 12.05 3.70
N VAL A 8 -36.44 12.05 4.93
CA VAL A 8 -37.20 12.51 6.10
C VAL A 8 -36.45 13.68 6.72
N VAL A 9 -36.95 14.87 6.42
CA VAL A 9 -36.71 16.08 7.19
C VAL A 9 -37.57 15.97 8.45
N SER A 10 -36.94 16.10 9.63
CA SER A 10 -37.64 16.37 10.87
C SER A 10 -36.81 17.33 11.70
N ALA A 11 -37.29 18.56 11.78
CA ALA A 11 -36.86 19.57 12.74
C ALA A 11 -37.75 19.45 13.99
N ALA A 12 -37.15 19.28 15.18
CA ALA A 12 -37.83 19.49 16.45
C ALA A 12 -36.82 19.79 17.58
N ALA A 13 -36.85 21.06 18.00
CA ALA A 13 -36.65 21.67 19.33
C ALA A 13 -35.71 21.07 20.41
N LEU A 14 -34.94 22.03 20.96
CA LEU A 14 -34.21 22.08 22.24
C LEU A 14 -34.79 21.24 23.39
N MET A 15 -33.89 20.49 24.06
CA MET A 15 -33.85 20.46 25.53
C MET A 15 -32.40 20.37 26.01
N ALA A 16 -32.03 21.31 26.87
CA ALA A 16 -30.76 21.36 27.58
C ALA A 16 -30.81 20.41 28.78
N ALA A 17 -29.83 19.51 28.88
CA ALA A 17 -29.46 18.81 30.10
C ALA A 17 -27.96 19.06 30.36
N PRO A 18 -27.55 19.36 31.61
CA PRO A 18 -26.16 19.65 31.93
C PRO A 18 -25.37 18.35 31.85
N GLN A 19 -24.47 18.26 30.86
CA GLN A 19 -23.49 17.17 30.78
C GLN A 19 -22.30 17.54 31.67
N ASP A 20 -22.06 16.69 32.67
CA ASP A 20 -20.86 16.64 33.48
C ASP A 20 -19.59 16.84 32.64
N LYS A 21 -18.77 17.80 33.09
CA LYS A 21 -17.46 18.12 32.53
C LYS A 21 -16.51 16.93 32.73
N LYS A 22 -16.52 15.97 31.80
CA LYS A 22 -15.36 15.12 31.55
C LYS A 22 -14.33 15.96 30.82
N ALA A 23 -13.25 16.24 31.54
CA ALA A 23 -12.07 16.91 31.03
C ALA A 23 -11.65 16.32 29.68
N ASP A 24 -11.71 17.17 28.65
CA ASP A 24 -11.02 17.03 27.38
C ASP A 24 -9.53 16.75 27.65
N GLN A 25 -9.15 15.48 27.72
CA GLN A 25 -7.79 15.08 27.46
C GLN A 25 -7.55 15.27 25.97
N LYS A 26 -7.21 16.51 25.61
CA LYS A 26 -6.60 16.85 24.33
C LYS A 26 -5.48 15.83 24.10
N PRO A 27 -5.54 15.00 23.04
CA PRO A 27 -4.46 14.06 22.77
C PRO A 27 -3.17 14.87 22.67
N ALA A 28 -2.20 14.53 23.51
CA ALA A 28 -0.89 15.14 23.46
C ALA A 28 -0.40 15.06 22.01
N PRO A 29 0.09 16.17 21.42
CA PRO A 29 0.65 16.10 20.09
C PRO A 29 1.78 15.08 20.15
N VAL A 30 1.63 13.99 19.39
CA VAL A 30 2.73 13.09 19.08
C VAL A 30 3.88 14.00 18.65
N LYS A 31 4.98 13.95 19.40
CA LYS A 31 6.18 14.74 19.11
C LYS A 31 6.63 14.32 17.72
N ALA A 32 6.27 15.11 16.72
CA ALA A 32 6.82 15.00 15.39
C ALA A 32 8.33 14.98 15.57
N ALA A 33 8.97 13.96 14.99
CA ALA A 33 10.42 13.91 14.93
C ALA A 33 10.93 15.30 14.50
N ASP A 34 11.87 15.83 15.27
CA ASP A 34 12.48 17.14 15.17
C ASP A 34 12.68 17.56 13.69
N GLY A 35 11.70 18.29 13.15
CA GLY A 35 11.68 18.76 11.75
C GLY A 35 12.57 19.98 11.52
N SER A 36 13.49 20.25 12.44
CA SER A 36 14.23 21.52 12.54
C SER A 36 15.63 21.47 11.96
N LYS A 37 16.01 20.39 11.27
CA LYS A 37 17.13 20.43 10.33
C LYS A 37 16.59 20.34 8.91
N PRO A 38 16.74 21.38 8.07
CA PRO A 38 16.49 21.23 6.65
C PRO A 38 17.36 20.07 6.17
N MET A 39 16.72 18.96 5.81
CA MET A 39 17.44 17.79 5.33
C MET A 39 18.05 18.18 3.99
N ALA A 40 19.35 18.48 3.96
CA ALA A 40 20.03 18.82 2.73
C ALA A 40 20.23 17.56 1.90
N ILE A 41 20.14 17.69 0.58
CA ILE A 41 20.54 16.62 -0.35
C ILE A 41 22.06 16.44 -0.19
N PRO A 42 22.56 15.22 0.03
CA PRO A 42 23.99 14.96 0.10
C PRO A 42 24.71 15.40 -1.19
N ALA A 43 25.89 16.02 -1.07
CA ALA A 43 26.65 16.50 -2.23
C ALA A 43 27.09 15.38 -3.19
N GLY A 44 27.13 14.13 -2.71
CA GLY A 44 27.39 12.93 -3.52
C GLY A 44 26.13 12.26 -4.06
N ALA A 45 24.96 12.90 -3.99
CA ALA A 45 23.75 12.35 -4.56
C ALA A 45 23.70 12.54 -6.08
N THR A 46 23.41 11.48 -6.81
CA THR A 46 23.26 11.49 -8.26
C THR A 46 21.85 11.93 -8.62
N ARG A 47 21.69 12.96 -9.45
CA ARG A 47 20.39 13.43 -9.90
C ARG A 47 19.83 12.52 -11.01
N SER A 48 18.60 12.05 -10.86
CA SER A 48 17.80 11.34 -11.87
C SER A 48 17.23 12.32 -12.91
N GLU A 49 16.82 11.79 -14.06
CA GLU A 49 16.10 12.52 -15.11
C GLU A 49 14.80 13.15 -14.59
N ASP A 50 14.11 12.48 -13.66
CA ASP A 50 12.88 12.96 -13.00
C ASP A 50 13.12 14.12 -12.01
N GLY A 51 14.39 14.50 -11.77
CA GLY A 51 14.77 15.55 -10.82
C GLY A 51 14.92 15.09 -9.37
N ASP A 52 14.75 13.80 -9.10
CA ASP A 52 15.06 13.17 -7.81
C ASP A 52 16.58 12.98 -7.63
N PHE A 53 17.05 12.87 -6.38
CA PHE A 53 18.46 12.70 -6.05
C PHE A 53 18.70 11.37 -5.33
N HIS A 54 19.49 10.49 -5.93
CA HIS A 54 19.80 9.16 -5.40
C HIS A 54 21.12 9.18 -4.65
N TYR A 55 21.14 8.60 -3.45
CA TYR A 55 22.33 8.55 -2.60
C TYR A 55 22.46 7.16 -1.98
N ILE A 56 23.69 6.63 -1.94
CA ILE A 56 24.00 5.38 -1.27
C ILE A 56 24.69 5.73 0.05
N ASP A 57 24.06 5.36 1.16
CA ASP A 57 24.61 5.52 2.50
C ASP A 57 25.80 4.58 2.72
N PRO A 58 26.72 4.87 3.67
CA PRO A 58 27.81 3.96 4.02
C PRO A 58 27.37 2.53 4.39
N GLN A 59 26.12 2.33 4.79
CA GLN A 59 25.51 1.01 5.05
C GLN A 59 25.05 0.27 3.78
N GLY A 60 25.24 0.83 2.59
CA GLY A 60 24.77 0.28 1.32
C GLY A 60 23.28 0.51 1.04
N LYS A 61 22.58 1.26 1.90
CA LYS A 61 21.18 1.64 1.69
C LYS A 61 21.08 2.75 0.66
N LYS A 62 20.18 2.57 -0.31
CA LYS A 62 19.89 3.57 -1.32
C LYS A 62 18.75 4.46 -0.86
N TRP A 63 18.90 5.76 -1.06
CA TRP A 63 17.97 6.80 -0.65
C TRP A 63 17.62 7.69 -1.83
N ILE A 64 16.35 8.02 -1.97
CA ILE A 64 15.81 9.01 -2.90
C ILE A 64 15.50 10.28 -2.12
N TYR A 65 16.12 11.39 -2.49
CA TYR A 65 15.84 12.71 -1.97
C TYR A 65 15.06 13.50 -3.02
N ARG A 66 13.90 14.01 -2.64
CA ARG A 66 13.04 14.80 -3.53
C ARG A 66 12.87 16.21 -3.00
N GLN A 67 13.14 17.21 -3.84
CA GLN A 67 12.79 18.59 -3.51
C GLN A 67 11.29 18.77 -3.66
N THR A 68 10.62 19.19 -2.59
CA THR A 68 9.19 19.53 -2.59
C THR A 68 9.02 20.97 -2.08
N PRO A 69 7.86 21.61 -2.32
CA PRO A 69 7.60 22.96 -1.77
C PRO A 69 7.71 23.06 -0.25
N PHE A 70 7.66 21.94 0.47
CA PHE A 70 7.76 21.85 1.94
C PHE A 70 9.17 21.50 2.42
N GLY A 71 10.17 21.48 1.52
CA GLY A 71 11.53 21.04 1.80
C GLY A 71 11.86 19.70 1.15
N VAL A 72 12.96 19.09 1.59
CA VAL A 72 13.46 17.82 1.02
C VAL A 72 12.83 16.64 1.73
N ALA A 73 12.19 15.77 0.96
CA ALA A 73 11.72 14.46 1.43
C ALA A 73 12.79 13.40 1.16
N ARG A 74 13.05 12.50 2.12
CA ARG A 74 13.97 11.37 1.98
C ARG A 74 13.19 10.05 2.04
N LEU A 75 13.34 9.21 1.02
CA LEU A 75 12.70 7.91 0.89
C LEU A 75 13.77 6.83 0.72
N GLU A 76 13.58 5.65 1.32
CA GLU A 76 14.46 4.50 1.04
C GLU A 76 14.09 3.93 -0.34
N GLU A 77 15.08 3.82 -1.24
CA GLU A 77 14.90 3.12 -2.50
C GLU A 77 14.87 1.62 -2.20
N LYS A 78 13.68 1.03 -2.25
CA LYS A 78 13.55 -0.42 -2.24
C LYS A 78 14.12 -0.97 -3.53
N SER A 79 15.11 -1.86 -3.40
CA SER A 79 15.66 -2.60 -4.54
C SER A 79 14.53 -3.38 -5.25
N GLU A 80 14.63 -3.54 -6.56
CA GLU A 80 13.75 -4.42 -7.34
C GLU A 80 13.66 -5.83 -6.74
N ALA A 81 14.76 -6.35 -6.18
CA ALA A 81 14.76 -7.64 -5.49
C ALA A 81 13.88 -7.62 -4.22
N GLN A 82 13.88 -6.52 -3.46
CA GLN A 82 13.02 -6.36 -2.28
C GLN A 82 11.56 -6.16 -2.69
N THR A 83 11.30 -5.40 -3.76
CA THR A 83 9.95 -5.23 -4.32
C THR A 83 9.39 -6.56 -4.81
N ASN A 84 10.19 -7.35 -5.51
CA ASN A 84 9.81 -8.69 -5.97
C ASN A 84 9.62 -9.66 -4.81
N ALA A 85 10.46 -9.62 -3.78
CA ALA A 85 10.27 -10.44 -2.58
C ALA A 85 8.98 -10.08 -1.84
N LEU A 86 8.68 -8.78 -1.70
CA LEU A 86 7.41 -8.30 -1.13
C LEU A 86 6.20 -8.70 -1.98
N ALA A 87 6.31 -8.67 -3.31
CA ALA A 87 5.26 -9.14 -4.21
C ALA A 87 5.05 -10.67 -4.06
N ALA A 88 6.12 -11.45 -3.98
CA ALA A 88 6.06 -12.89 -3.75
C ALA A 88 5.46 -13.25 -2.38
N GLU A 89 5.78 -12.49 -1.33
CA GLU A 89 5.18 -12.64 0.00
C GLU A 89 3.68 -12.31 -0.03
N LYS A 90 3.29 -11.22 -0.68
CA LYS A 90 1.87 -10.86 -0.86
C LYS A 90 1.11 -11.86 -1.71
N ALA A 91 1.78 -12.48 -2.68
CA ALA A 91 1.25 -13.56 -3.50
C ALA A 91 1.08 -14.87 -2.70
N ALA A 92 1.71 -15.00 -1.52
CA ALA A 92 1.57 -16.20 -0.70
C ALA A 92 0.10 -16.37 -0.24
N GLY A 93 -0.46 -17.54 -0.54
CA GLY A 93 -1.85 -17.87 -0.22
C GLY A 93 -2.87 -17.33 -1.23
N ILE A 94 -2.43 -16.79 -2.37
CA ILE A 94 -3.29 -16.51 -3.52
C ILE A 94 -3.19 -17.70 -4.49
N LYS A 95 -4.31 -18.35 -4.76
CA LYS A 95 -4.42 -19.32 -5.85
C LYS A 95 -4.79 -18.60 -7.13
N ALA A 96 -4.08 -18.86 -8.21
CA ALA A 96 -4.33 -18.28 -9.52
C ALA A 96 -4.70 -19.37 -10.52
N THR A 97 -5.86 -19.26 -11.14
CA THR A 97 -6.36 -20.19 -12.16
C THR A 97 -6.51 -19.44 -13.48
N GLU A 98 -5.88 -19.95 -14.53
CA GLU A 98 -5.97 -19.38 -15.87
C GLU A 98 -7.28 -19.79 -16.55
N GLU A 99 -8.03 -18.80 -17.03
CA GLU A 99 -9.29 -18.95 -17.74
C GLU A 99 -9.19 -18.18 -19.07
N GLY A 100 -8.50 -18.77 -20.04
CA GLY A 100 -8.27 -18.18 -21.36
C GLY A 100 -7.46 -16.88 -21.31
N ASP A 101 -8.11 -15.75 -21.54
CA ASP A 101 -7.50 -14.40 -21.52
C ASP A 101 -7.44 -13.78 -20.10
N LYS A 102 -8.14 -14.39 -19.14
CA LYS A 102 -8.24 -13.92 -17.76
C LYS A 102 -7.61 -14.90 -16.79
N VAL A 103 -7.28 -14.39 -15.61
CA VAL A 103 -6.83 -15.17 -14.47
C VAL A 103 -7.78 -14.91 -13.31
N ARG A 104 -8.34 -15.99 -12.77
CA ARG A 104 -9.13 -15.98 -11.54
C ARG A 104 -8.22 -16.18 -10.36
N PHE A 105 -8.26 -15.25 -9.43
CA PHE A 105 -7.51 -15.28 -8.18
C PHE A 105 -8.44 -15.59 -7.02
N GLU A 106 -7.97 -16.40 -6.08
CA GLU A 106 -8.67 -16.76 -4.86
C GLU A 106 -7.72 -16.64 -3.66
N ARG A 107 -8.08 -15.86 -2.65
CA ARG A 107 -7.29 -15.66 -1.42
C ARG A 107 -8.14 -15.89 -0.19
N GLN A 108 -7.63 -16.63 0.78
CA GLN A 108 -8.30 -16.79 2.07
C GLN A 108 -8.11 -15.54 2.94
N GLY A 109 -9.21 -14.91 3.33
CA GLY A 109 -9.25 -13.77 4.25
C GLY A 109 -9.96 -14.12 5.57
N PRO A 110 -9.91 -13.22 6.56
CA PRO A 110 -10.57 -13.41 7.86
C PRO A 110 -12.10 -13.52 7.77
N PHE A 111 -12.69 -13.07 6.65
CA PHE A 111 -14.13 -13.10 6.38
C PHE A 111 -14.52 -14.12 5.30
N GLY A 112 -13.63 -15.07 5.00
CA GLY A 112 -13.83 -16.07 3.94
C GLY A 112 -12.98 -15.82 2.70
N VAL A 113 -13.27 -16.54 1.61
CA VAL A 113 -12.47 -16.50 0.39
C VAL A 113 -12.82 -15.29 -0.45
N TRP A 114 -11.81 -14.47 -0.73
CA TRP A 114 -11.89 -13.35 -1.65
C TRP A 114 -11.53 -13.83 -3.04
N LYS A 115 -12.40 -13.56 -4.02
CA LYS A 115 -12.20 -13.96 -5.41
C LYS A 115 -12.24 -12.73 -6.30
N TRP A 116 -11.28 -12.62 -7.21
CA TRP A 116 -11.25 -11.56 -8.21
C TRP A 116 -10.68 -12.09 -9.51
N GLU A 117 -10.99 -11.41 -10.61
CA GLU A 117 -10.58 -11.82 -11.95
C GLU A 117 -9.92 -10.65 -12.65
N LYS A 118 -8.83 -10.92 -13.38
CA LYS A 118 -8.08 -9.89 -14.11
C LYS A 118 -7.56 -10.43 -15.42
N LYS A 119 -7.38 -9.57 -16.43
CA LYS A 119 -6.80 -9.99 -17.71
C LYS A 119 -5.31 -10.26 -17.56
N MET A 120 -4.78 -11.20 -18.35
CA MET A 120 -3.36 -11.56 -18.33
C MET A 120 -2.46 -10.34 -18.64
N SER A 121 -2.91 -9.45 -19.53
CA SER A 121 -2.18 -8.22 -19.91
C SER A 121 -2.24 -7.10 -18.86
N GLU A 122 -3.09 -7.23 -17.85
CA GLU A 122 -3.29 -6.22 -16.80
C GLU A 122 -2.77 -6.70 -15.43
N LEU A 123 -2.10 -7.85 -15.36
CA LEU A 123 -1.58 -8.38 -14.11
C LEU A 123 -0.48 -7.49 -13.54
N ASP A 124 -0.57 -7.22 -12.24
CA ASP A 124 0.50 -6.57 -11.50
C ASP A 124 1.56 -7.56 -11.05
N ALA A 125 2.65 -7.05 -10.45
CA ALA A 125 3.78 -7.88 -10.00
C ALA A 125 3.37 -8.95 -8.98
N THR A 126 2.38 -8.68 -8.12
CA THR A 126 1.90 -9.63 -7.10
C THR A 126 1.09 -10.75 -7.77
N GLU A 127 0.18 -10.38 -8.66
CA GLU A 127 -0.68 -11.33 -9.38
C GLU A 127 0.11 -12.21 -10.34
N THR A 128 1.09 -11.62 -11.02
CA THR A 128 2.04 -12.36 -11.87
C THR A 128 2.85 -13.36 -11.05
N ALA A 129 3.36 -12.94 -9.88
CA ALA A 129 4.06 -13.84 -8.96
C ALA A 129 3.15 -14.96 -8.43
N ALA A 130 1.88 -14.67 -8.11
CA ALA A 130 0.90 -15.65 -7.67
C ALA A 130 0.60 -16.69 -8.77
N LEU A 131 0.48 -16.24 -10.02
CA LEU A 131 0.29 -17.11 -11.18
C LEU A 131 1.50 -18.03 -11.40
N GLN A 132 2.70 -17.48 -11.42
CA GLN A 132 3.93 -18.27 -11.58
C GLN A 132 4.08 -19.32 -10.47
N LYS A 133 3.80 -18.93 -9.22
CA LYS A 133 3.82 -19.84 -8.09
C LYS A 133 2.80 -20.97 -8.24
N THR A 134 1.55 -20.64 -8.57
CA THR A 134 0.49 -21.65 -8.75
C THR A 134 0.80 -22.59 -9.92
N ARG A 135 1.38 -22.08 -11.01
CA ARG A 135 1.88 -22.93 -12.12
C ARG A 135 2.97 -23.90 -11.66
N ALA A 136 3.94 -23.42 -10.90
CA ALA A 136 5.02 -24.26 -10.37
C ALA A 136 4.48 -25.34 -9.42
N GLU A 137 3.56 -24.99 -8.52
CA GLU A 137 2.89 -25.95 -7.61
C GLU A 137 2.06 -26.99 -8.38
N ASN A 138 1.33 -26.58 -9.42
CA ASN A 138 0.57 -27.51 -10.26
C ASN A 138 1.46 -28.44 -11.09
N MET A 139 2.64 -27.99 -11.54
CA MET A 139 3.62 -28.85 -12.21
C MET A 139 4.22 -29.87 -11.25
N THR A 140 4.55 -29.46 -10.02
CA THR A 140 5.08 -30.39 -8.99
C THR A 140 4.04 -31.42 -8.59
N SER A 141 2.77 -31.03 -8.47
CA SER A 141 1.68 -31.92 -8.03
C SER A 141 1.27 -32.96 -9.09
N LYS A 142 1.62 -32.76 -10.36
CA LYS A 142 1.35 -33.71 -11.45
C LYS A 142 2.42 -34.81 -11.58
N GLN A 143 3.52 -34.70 -10.85
CA GLN A 143 4.66 -35.61 -10.93
C GLN A 143 4.74 -36.60 -9.76
N GLU A 144 3.83 -36.53 -8.79
CA GLU A 144 3.59 -37.52 -7.73
C GLU A 144 2.50 -38.53 -8.10
#